data_AF-A0A453MIC8-F1
#
_entry.id   AF-A0A453MIC8-F1
#
_cell.length_a   1.000
_cell.length_b   1.000
_cell.length_c   1.000
_cell.angle_alpha   90.00
_cell.angle_beta   90.00
_cell.angle_gamma   90.00
#
_symmetry.space_group_name_H-M   'P 1'
#
loop_
_entity.id
_entity.type
_entity.pdbx_description
1 polymer ?
#
loop_
_entity_poly.entity_id
_entity_poly.type
_entity_poly.pdbx_seq_one_letter_code
_entity_poly.pdbx_strand_id
1 'polypeptide(L)'
;MMLLQYLAWKRVAKPHGSISGEEVRDEIAKKRVDMQGFDRLGRPMAYIYGARHFPSRRDLDGFKRYVAYVLDKICTRYIHILISRTS
;
A
#
# COMPACT_ATOMS: atom_id res chain seq x y z
N MET A 1 -18.36 -12.85 4.12
CA MET A 1 -17.80 -12.37 5.40
C MET A 1 -16.66 -11.37 5.24
N MET A 2 -15.67 -11.61 4.37
CA MET A 2 -14.52 -10.69 4.14
C MET A 2 -14.89 -9.29 3.61
N LEU A 3 -15.87 -9.17 2.71
CA LEU A 3 -16.24 -7.88 2.11
C LEU A 3 -16.82 -6.89 3.14
N LEU A 4 -17.71 -7.35 4.02
CA LEU A 4 -18.32 -6.49 5.05
C LEU A 4 -17.27 -5.99 6.06
N GLN A 5 -16.36 -6.87 6.48
CA GLN A 5 -15.25 -6.50 7.36
C GLN A 5 -14.31 -5.49 6.69
N TYR A 6 -13.98 -5.72 5.41
CA TYR A 6 -13.18 -4.76 4.64
C TYR A 6 -13.87 -3.39 4.51
N LEU A 7 -15.18 -3.35 4.23
CA LEU A 7 -15.92 -2.10 4.13
C LEU A 7 -15.98 -1.34 5.46
N ALA A 8 -16.16 -2.05 6.58
CA ALA A 8 -16.11 -1.46 7.91
C ALA A 8 -14.71 -0.89 8.21
N TRP A 9 -13.66 -1.67 7.97
CA TRP A 9 -12.27 -1.22 8.12
C TRP A 9 -11.95 -0.02 7.21
N LYS A 10 -12.38 -0.06 5.95
CA LYS A 10 -12.11 0.99 4.95
C LYS A 10 -12.63 2.35 5.41
N ARG A 11 -13.82 2.40 6.03
CA ARG A 11 -14.39 3.65 6.55
C ARG A 11 -13.56 4.26 7.66
N VAL A 12 -12.98 3.42 8.54
CA VAL A 12 -12.14 3.87 9.65
C VAL A 12 -10.73 4.22 9.17
N ALA A 13 -10.16 3.42 8.28
CA ALA A 13 -8.80 3.60 7.78
C ALA A 13 -8.66 4.75 6.76
N LYS A 14 -9.75 5.06 6.03
CA LYS A 14 -9.79 6.06 4.94
C LYS A 14 -11.05 6.92 5.06
N PRO A 15 -11.14 7.83 6.05
CA PRO A 15 -12.33 8.64 6.28
C PRO A 15 -12.67 9.54 5.07
N HIS A 16 -11.67 9.98 4.31
CA HIS A 16 -11.83 10.76 3.08
C HIS A 16 -11.92 9.89 1.81
N GLY A 17 -12.14 8.58 1.97
CA GLY A 17 -12.31 7.60 0.88
C GLY A 17 -11.02 7.10 0.24
N SER A 18 -9.97 7.92 0.21
CA SER A 18 -8.62 7.58 -0.27
C SER A 18 -7.54 8.24 0.60
N ILE A 19 -6.32 7.73 0.49
CA ILE A 19 -5.13 8.36 1.09
C ILE A 19 -4.27 8.87 -0.07
N SER A 20 -3.99 10.16 -0.08
CA SER A 20 -3.14 10.79 -1.09
C SER A 20 -1.66 10.55 -0.80
N GLY A 21 -0.82 10.70 -1.82
CA GLY A 21 0.64 10.62 -1.64
C GLY A 21 1.21 11.75 -0.77
N GLU A 22 0.53 12.89 -0.71
CA GLU A 22 0.94 14.04 0.10
C GLU A 22 0.78 13.76 1.60
N GLU A 23 -0.35 13.16 1.99
CA GLU A 23 -0.65 12.78 3.39
C GLU A 23 0.38 11.82 3.99
N VAL A 24 1.08 11.04 3.17
CA VAL A 24 2.07 10.04 3.60
C VAL A 24 3.46 10.31 3.02
N ARG A 25 3.73 11.52 2.54
CA ARG A 25 4.97 11.89 1.86
C ARG A 25 6.21 11.58 2.70
N ASP A 26 6.15 11.85 4.00
CA ASP A 26 7.25 11.62 4.92
C ASP A 26 7.54 10.12 5.12
N GLU A 27 6.52 9.27 5.06
CA GLU A 27 6.69 7.81 5.08
C GLU A 27 7.19 7.28 3.73
N ILE A 28 6.72 7.86 2.60
CA ILE A 28 7.24 7.54 1.25
C ILE A 28 8.74 7.86 1.17
N ALA A 29 9.19 9.00 1.72
CA ALA A 29 10.58 9.42 1.72
C ALA A 29 11.51 8.40 2.42
N LYS A 30 10.98 7.59 3.34
CA LYS A 30 11.73 6.52 4.02
C LYS A 30 12.02 5.32 3.09
N LYS A 31 11.41 5.28 1.90
CA LYS A 31 11.62 4.26 0.85
C LYS A 31 11.55 2.83 1.41
N ARG A 32 10.57 2.56 2.27
CA ARG A 32 10.43 1.27 2.95
C ARG A 32 9.85 0.19 2.05
N VAL A 33 9.16 0.58 0.99
CA VAL A 33 8.54 -0.35 0.06
C VAL A 33 8.93 0.03 -1.36
N ASP A 34 9.25 -0.98 -2.16
CA ASP A 34 9.46 -0.86 -3.61
C ASP A 34 8.57 -1.88 -4.34
N MET A 35 8.09 -1.53 -5.53
CA MET A 35 7.25 -2.40 -6.37
C MET A 35 7.97 -2.65 -7.68
N GLN A 36 8.81 -3.69 -7.70
CA GLN A 36 9.65 -4.02 -8.84
C GLN A 36 9.43 -5.46 -9.31
N GLY A 37 9.42 -5.65 -10.62
CA GLY A 37 9.42 -6.97 -11.23
C GLY A 37 8.14 -7.78 -11.05
N PHE A 38 8.24 -9.03 -11.48
CA PHE A 38 7.19 -10.02 -11.48
C PHE A 38 7.76 -11.35 -11.04
N ASP A 39 6.93 -12.16 -10.39
CA ASP A 39 7.28 -13.55 -10.13
C ASP A 39 7.16 -14.43 -11.38
N ARG A 40 7.49 -15.70 -11.25
CA ARG A 40 7.42 -16.68 -12.35
C ARG A 40 6.00 -16.89 -12.90
N LEU A 41 4.98 -16.54 -12.13
CA LEU A 41 3.58 -16.60 -12.55
C LEU A 41 3.09 -15.25 -13.08
N GLY A 42 4.00 -14.28 -13.25
CA GLY A 42 3.69 -12.95 -13.75
C GLY A 42 2.91 -12.09 -12.77
N ARG A 43 2.95 -12.37 -11.47
CA ARG A 43 2.33 -11.55 -10.41
C ARG A 43 3.31 -10.45 -9.98
N PRO A 44 2.86 -9.19 -9.85
CA PRO A 44 3.73 -8.10 -9.43
C PRO A 44 4.24 -8.32 -8.01
N MET A 45 5.51 -7.97 -7.78
CA MET A 45 6.17 -8.13 -6.49
C MET A 45 6.31 -6.79 -5.77
N ALA A 46 6.14 -6.82 -4.44
CA ALA A 46 6.42 -5.71 -3.55
C ALA A 46 7.47 -6.13 -2.52
N TYR A 47 8.51 -5.32 -2.36
CA TYR A 47 9.63 -5.55 -1.45
C TYR A 47 9.54 -4.60 -0.27
N ILE A 48 9.61 -5.15 0.95
CA ILE A 48 9.58 -4.36 2.19
C ILE A 48 10.96 -4.42 2.85
N TYR A 49 11.58 -3.26 3.02
CA TYR A 49 12.91 -3.12 3.60
C TYR A 49 12.84 -2.92 5.11
N GLY A 50 12.89 -4.03 5.86
CA GLY A 50 12.88 -4.01 7.33
C GLY A 50 14.01 -3.20 7.97
N ALA A 51 15.20 -3.14 7.34
CA ALA A 51 16.31 -2.33 7.82
C ALA A 51 16.02 -0.81 7.82
N ARG A 52 15.02 -0.36 7.06
CA ARG A 52 14.56 1.05 7.05
C ARG A 52 13.46 1.31 8.08
N HIS A 53 13.19 0.32 8.94
CA HIS A 53 12.20 0.37 9.98
C HIS A 53 12.83 0.75 11.32
N PHE A 54 12.66 2.00 11.75
CA PHE A 54 13.11 2.49 13.05
C PHE A 54 11.91 2.59 14.00
N PRO A 55 11.70 1.61 14.90
CA PRO A 55 10.51 1.54 15.73
C PRO A 55 10.43 2.63 16.82
N SER A 56 11.55 3.26 17.16
CA SER A 56 11.69 4.24 18.24
C SER A 56 11.25 5.67 17.89
N ARG A 57 10.93 5.98 16.63
CA ARG A 57 10.44 7.30 16.16
C ARG A 57 9.09 7.20 15.44
N ARG A 58 8.10 6.59 16.07
CA ARG A 58 6.82 6.28 15.40
C ARG A 58 5.74 7.30 15.75
N ASP A 59 5.36 8.09 14.75
CA ASP A 59 3.96 8.44 14.57
C ASP A 59 3.24 7.19 14.06
N LEU A 60 2.52 6.51 14.96
CA LEU A 60 1.82 5.25 14.62
C LEU A 60 0.68 5.49 13.64
N ASP A 61 0.07 6.67 13.66
CA ASP A 61 -1.08 6.98 12.83
C ASP A 61 -0.68 7.17 11.36
N GLY A 62 0.34 8.00 11.10
CA GLY A 62 0.93 8.17 9.78
C GLY A 62 1.48 6.86 9.21
N PHE A 63 2.09 6.00 10.05
CA PHE A 63 2.52 4.68 9.59
C PHE A 63 1.34 3.77 9.18
N LYS A 64 0.24 3.76 9.93
CA LYS A 64 -0.98 3.01 9.54
C LYS A 64 -1.55 3.52 8.23
N ARG A 65 -1.63 4.84 8.05
CA ARG A 65 -2.07 5.46 6.78
C ARG A 65 -1.15 5.08 5.63
N TYR A 66 0.16 5.10 5.84
CA TYR A 66 1.13 4.67 4.83
C TYR A 66 0.97 3.21 4.43
N VAL A 67 0.74 2.30 5.39
CA VAL A 67 0.47 0.89 5.08
C VAL A 67 -0.79 0.75 4.22
N ALA A 68 -1.88 1.42 4.58
CA ALA A 68 -3.12 1.40 3.78
C ALA A 68 -2.90 1.99 2.36
N TYR A 69 -2.13 3.08 2.25
CA TYR A 69 -1.75 3.68 0.97
C TYR A 69 -0.96 2.71 0.08
N VAL A 70 0.06 2.04 0.63
CA VAL A 70 0.89 1.10 -0.12
C VAL A 70 0.07 -0.08 -0.63
N LEU A 71 -0.82 -0.63 0.20
CA LEU A 71 -1.72 -1.71 -0.20
C LEU A 71 -2.64 -1.30 -1.35
N ASP A 72 -3.23 -0.09 -1.28
CA ASP A 72 -4.03 0.46 -2.37
C ASP A 72 -3.21 0.56 -3.68
N LYS A 73 -1.96 1.05 -3.61
CA LYS A 73 -1.08 1.16 -4.79
C LYS A 73 -0.70 -0.19 -5.39
N ILE A 74 -0.45 -1.20 -4.55
CA ILE A 74 -0.18 -2.58 -5.01
C ILE A 74 -1.41 -3.12 -5.76
N CYS A 75 -2.61 -2.96 -5.19
CA CYS A 75 -3.87 -3.37 -5.82
C CYS A 75 -4.11 -2.64 -7.15
N THR A 76 -3.93 -1.32 -7.21
CA THR A 76 -4.06 -0.54 -8.45
C THR A 76 -3.10 -1.04 -9.52
N ARG A 77 -1.83 -1.29 -9.17
CA ARG A 77 -0.82 -1.81 -10.10
C ARG A 77 -1.22 -3.20 -10.62
N TYR A 78 -1.70 -4.07 -9.74
CA TYR A 78 -2.19 -5.40 -10.10
C TYR A 78 -3.34 -5.34 -11.11
N ILE A 79 -4.36 -4.51 -10.83
CA ILE A 79 -5.52 -4.33 -11.72
C ILE A 79 -5.09 -3.76 -13.07
N HIS A 80 -4.22 -2.75 -13.08
CA HIS A 80 -3.71 -2.17 -14.32
C HIS A 80 -2.99 -3.21 -15.20
N ILE A 81 -2.14 -4.03 -14.60
CA ILE A 81 -1.44 -5.12 -15.31
C ILE A 81 -2.44 -6.14 -15.85
N LEU A 82 -3.43 -6.55 -15.07
CA LEU A 82 -4.45 -7.50 -15.52
C LEU A 82 -5.21 -6.96 -16.74
N ILE A 83 -5.68 -5.72 -16.69
CA ILE A 83 -6.39 -5.08 -17.80
C ILE A 83 -5.51 -5.03 -19.05
N SER A 84 -4.22 -4.67 -18.89
CA SER A 84 -3.28 -4.59 -20.01
C SER A 84 -2.91 -5.94 -20.65
N ARG A 85 -3.15 -7.07 -19.97
CA ARG A 85 -2.92 -8.42 -20.52
C ARG A 85 -4.14 -8.98 -21.24
N THR A 86 -5.32 -8.42 -21.02
CA THR A 86 -6.59 -8.86 -21.60
C THR A 86 -7.06 -8.03 -22.79
N SER A 87 -6.34 -6.96 -23.14
CA SER A 87 -6.55 -6.13 -24.34
C SER A 87 -5.48 -6.43 -25.38
#